data_AF-A0A538SYW5-F1
#
_entry.id   AF-A0A538SYW5-F1
#
_cell.length_a   1.000
_cell.length_b   1.000
_cell.length_c   1.000
_cell.angle_alpha   90.00
_cell.angle_beta   90.00
_cell.angle_gamma   90.00
#
_symmetry.space_group_name_H-M   'P 1'
#
loop_
_entity.id
_entity.type
_entity.pdbx_description
1 polymer ?
#
loop_
_entity_poly.entity_id
_entity_poly.type
_entity_poly.pdbx_seq_one_letter_code
_entity_poly.pdbx_strand_id
1 'polypeptide(L)' 'HTWVSEGTRGLESVVTLTFEPEGDKTRVTLRHTGVPDDDFGRQHRDGWASVLGAIEERFAKSAR' A
#
# COMPACT_ATOMS: atom_id res chain seq x y z
N HIS A 1 -10.75 9.58 7.08
CA HIS A 1 -9.96 10.32 6.08
C HIS A 1 -10.09 9.61 4.74
N THR A 2 -10.23 10.34 3.64
CA THR A 2 -10.31 9.81 2.26
C THR A 2 -9.04 10.14 1.48
N TRP A 3 -8.67 9.29 0.52
CA TRP A 3 -7.52 9.41 -0.36
C TRP A 3 -8.00 9.63 -1.79
N VAL A 4 -7.36 10.57 -2.52
CA VAL A 4 -7.64 10.85 -3.93
C VAL A 4 -6.32 10.98 -4.69
N SER A 5 -6.22 10.37 -5.87
CA SER A 5 -5.10 10.52 -6.79
C SER A 5 -5.62 10.49 -8.24
N GLU A 6 -4.75 10.71 -9.23
CA GLU A 6 -5.11 10.57 -10.65
C GLU A 6 -5.74 9.20 -10.95
N GLY A 7 -5.13 8.13 -10.42
CA GLY A 7 -5.64 6.77 -10.62
C GLY A 7 -6.96 6.48 -9.89
N THR A 8 -7.39 7.31 -8.92
CA THR A 8 -8.74 7.20 -8.34
C THR A 8 -9.78 7.95 -9.16
N ARG A 9 -9.39 8.64 -10.25
CA ARG A 9 -10.27 9.46 -11.12
C ARG A 9 -11.10 10.50 -10.36
N GLY A 10 -10.55 11.04 -9.28
CA GLY A 10 -11.26 11.99 -8.42
C GLY A 10 -12.31 11.34 -7.50
N LEU A 11 -12.47 10.01 -7.53
CA LEU A 11 -13.29 9.29 -6.57
C LEU A 11 -12.57 9.20 -5.23
N GLU A 12 -13.35 9.31 -4.16
CA GLU A 12 -12.87 9.06 -2.82
C GLU A 12 -12.49 7.59 -2.64
N SER A 13 -11.32 7.35 -2.08
CA SER A 13 -10.82 6.02 -1.77
C SER A 13 -10.32 5.95 -0.32
N VAL A 14 -10.10 4.74 0.18
CA VAL A 14 -9.58 4.50 1.54
C VAL A 14 -8.43 3.51 1.46
N VAL A 15 -7.29 3.91 2.01
CA VAL A 15 -6.14 3.03 2.25
C VAL A 15 -6.15 2.63 3.72
N THR A 16 -6.24 1.33 3.99
CA THR A 16 -6.15 0.77 5.33
C THR A 16 -4.86 -0.03 5.44
N LEU A 17 -4.05 0.28 6.45
CA LEU A 17 -2.89 -0.50 6.82
C LEU A 17 -3.18 -1.25 8.12
N THR A 18 -2.92 -2.55 8.12
CA THR A 18 -2.98 -3.39 9.30
C THR A 18 -1.58 -3.88 9.63
N PHE A 19 -1.20 -3.75 10.89
CA PHE A 19 0.10 -4.17 11.42
C PHE A 19 -0.14 -5.26 12.45
N GLU A 20 0.51 -6.40 12.27
CA GLU A 20 0.42 -7.52 13.19
C GLU A 20 1.83 -8.03 13.52
N PRO A 21 2.08 -8.48 14.75
CA PRO A 21 3.34 -9.13 15.08
C PRO A 21 3.50 -10.44 14.31
N GLU A 22 4.70 -10.70 13.78
CA GLU A 22 5.07 -11.97 13.14
C GLU A 22 6.48 -12.37 13.60
N GLY A 23 6.56 -13.04 14.76
CA GLY A 23 7.83 -13.35 15.40
C GLY A 23 8.57 -12.09 15.85
N ASP A 24 9.81 -11.92 15.39
CA ASP A 24 10.63 -10.71 15.57
C ASP A 24 10.37 -9.64 14.50
N LYS A 25 9.37 -9.86 13.63
CA LYS A 25 9.00 -8.98 12.52
C LYS A 25 7.57 -8.44 12.70
N THR A 26 7.16 -7.61 11.75
CA THR A 26 5.80 -7.08 11.64
C THR A 26 5.23 -7.44 10.27
N ARG A 27 4.09 -8.10 10.25
CA ARG A 27 3.29 -8.29 9.03
C ARG A 27 2.53 -7.01 8.75
N VAL A 28 2.69 -6.48 7.55
CA VAL A 28 1.97 -5.29 7.07
C VAL A 28 1.02 -5.73 5.96
N THR A 29 -0.28 -5.48 6.15
CA THR A 29 -1.30 -5.70 5.11
C THR A 29 -1.85 -4.35 4.67
N LEU A 30 -1.85 -4.09 3.36
CA LEU A 30 -2.45 -2.91 2.75
C LEU A 30 -3.72 -3.29 2.01
N ARG A 31 -4.82 -2.59 2.30
CA ARG A 31 -6.08 -2.69 1.57
C ARG A 31 -6.49 -1.31 1.05
N HIS A 32 -6.59 -1.17 -0.27
CA HIS A 32 -7.06 0.07 -0.92
C HIS A 32 -8.45 -0.18 -1.52
N THR A 33 -9.44 0.59 -1.07
CA THR A 33 -10.84 0.47 -1.50
C THR A 33 -11.36 1.78 -2.08
N GLY A 34 -12.43 1.71 -2.89
CA GLY A 34 -12.96 2.90 -3.58
C GLY A 34 -12.14 3.30 -4.81
N VAL A 35 -11.20 2.44 -5.24
CA VAL A 35 -10.45 2.64 -6.49
C VAL A 35 -11.25 2.04 -7.65
N PRO A 36 -11.35 2.72 -8.81
CA PRO A 36 -11.96 2.16 -10.01
C PRO A 36 -11.35 0.82 -10.42
N ASP A 37 -12.16 -0.11 -10.93
CA ASP A 37 -11.65 -1.35 -11.53
C ASP A 37 -11.32 -1.15 -13.02
N ASP A 38 -10.39 -0.25 -13.29
CA ASP A 38 -9.87 0.03 -14.62
C ASP A 38 -8.34 -0.04 -14.64
N ASP A 39 -7.73 0.14 -15.81
CA ASP A 39 -6.27 0.00 -15.97
C ASP A 39 -5.49 0.97 -15.08
N PHE A 40 -5.99 2.19 -14.84
CA PHE A 40 -5.34 3.16 -13.95
C PHE A 40 -5.57 2.80 -12.49
N GLY A 41 -6.76 2.34 -12.13
CA GLY A 41 -7.05 1.88 -10.79
C GLY A 41 -6.20 0.67 -10.40
N ARG A 42 -6.03 -0.29 -11.31
CA ARG A 42 -5.21 -1.50 -11.09
C ARG A 42 -3.72 -1.21 -10.94
N GLN A 43 -3.19 -0.11 -11.50
CA GLN A 43 -1.79 0.31 -11.31
C GLN A 43 -1.45 0.60 -9.84
N HIS A 44 -2.42 0.88 -8.97
CA HIS A 44 -2.16 1.03 -7.54
C HIS A 44 -1.57 -0.24 -6.93
N ARG A 45 -1.91 -1.43 -7.45
CA ARG A 45 -1.33 -2.68 -6.97
C ARG A 45 0.19 -2.67 -7.14
N ASP A 46 0.67 -2.30 -8.32
CA ASP A 46 2.10 -2.31 -8.64
C ASP A 46 2.82 -1.14 -7.95
N GLY A 47 2.19 0.03 -7.87
CA GLY A 47 2.69 1.17 -7.10
C GLY A 47 2.87 0.84 -5.62
N TRP A 48 1.87 0.22 -4.99
CA TRP A 48 1.96 -0.20 -3.59
C TRP A 48 2.99 -1.31 -3.38
N ALA A 49 3.12 -2.26 -4.30
CA ALA A 49 4.15 -3.29 -4.24
C ALA A 49 5.55 -2.66 -4.25
N SER A 50 5.80 -1.66 -5.10
CA SER A 50 7.07 -0.94 -5.14
C SER A 50 7.34 -0.18 -3.83
N VAL A 51 6.34 0.48 -3.27
CA VAL A 51 6.49 1.23 -2.00
C VAL A 51 6.80 0.30 -0.83
N LEU A 52 6.03 -0.79 -0.70
CA LEU A 52 6.24 -1.77 0.39
C LEU A 52 7.59 -2.47 0.25
N GLY A 53 8.04 -2.80 -0.96
CA GLY A 53 9.38 -3.34 -1.20
C GLY A 53 10.50 -2.39 -0.78
N ALA A 54 10.39 -1.10 -1.11
CA ALA A 54 11.38 -0.10 -0.68
C ALA A 54 11.44 0.06 0.85
N ILE A 55 10.29 -0.03 1.52
CA ILE A 55 10.20 -0.03 2.99
C ILE A 55 10.87 -1.27 3.57
N GLU A 56 10.58 -2.45 3.03
CA GLU A 56 11.21 -3.71 3.43
C GLU A 56 12.74 -3.63 3.32
N GLU A 57 13.26 -3.17 2.17
CA GLU A 57 14.70 -2.98 1.97
C GLU A 57 15.30 -2.03 3.01
N ARG A 58 14.60 -0.93 3.32
CA ARG A 58 15.04 0.06 4.30
C ARG A 58 15.15 -0.52 5.70
N PHE A 59 14.23 -1.39 6.11
CA PHE A 59 14.28 -2.07 7.41
C PHE A 59 15.32 -3.20 7.42
N ALA A 60 15.45 -3.96 6.33
CA ALA A 60 16.47 -4.99 6.19
C ALA A 60 17.89 -4.44 6.31
N LYS A 61 18.15 -3.22 5.79
CA LYS A 61 19.44 -2.52 5.94
C LYS A 61 19.70 -2.04 7.37
N SER A 62 18.67 -1.70 8.13
CA SER A 62 18.80 -1.24 9.53
C SER A 62 18.88 -2.34 10.56
N ALA A 63 18.50 -3.57 10.21
CA ALA A 63 18.65 -4.74 11.06
C ALA A 63 20.05 -5.38 10.99
N ARG A 64 20.94 -4.85 10.13
CA ARG A 64 22.35 -5.23 9.99
C ARG A 64 23.25 -4.26 10.74
#